data_AF-A0A0C9ZBJ0-F1
#
_entry.id   AF-A0A0C9ZBJ0-F1
#
_cell.length_a   1.000
_cell.length_b   1.000
_cell.length_c   1.000
_cell.angle_alpha   90.00
_cell.angle_beta   90.00
_cell.angle_gamma   90.00
#
_symmetry.space_group_name_H-M   'P 1'
#
loop_
_entity.id
_entity.type
_entity.pdbx_description
1 polymer ?
#
loop_
_entity_poly.entity_id
_entity_poly.type
_entity_poly.pdbx_seq_one_letter_code
_entity_poly.pdbx_strand_id
1 'polypeptide(L)'
;MEVRTDQAEHSKISTSLEVEQIDENLFRSVNLFVPMRSRGVFGGQVISQAIVSATKCVDPAFGLHSFHCYFLLSASPAVPIIYYVERLREGHSYSTRSVKAVQNGKTIFQLLCSFHVPEPWQPSYQWPMPEVPKLEDCELEEDLFKRRAVQDGMDKKLKEIFLTYAAERANGPIAVRRASWNMKENDGTITSTFWMQARTGRSEPYEAPYQKCILAYMSDLNFLAVASDTLKLRRLATGRNALAMSSTLDHSIWYYDDHFCCEDGLLYVVTCPRARDGRGVVHGRLYSRSGVLVAVTCQEGVVRADRRGPEPQVKL
;
A
#
# COMPACT_ATOMS: atom_id res chain seq x y z
N MET A 1 6.67 -20.78 -25.81
CA MET A 1 5.75 -19.71 -25.39
C MET A 1 6.51 -18.88 -24.38
N GLU A 2 7.20 -17.84 -24.86
CA GLU A 2 8.10 -17.03 -24.05
C GLU A 2 7.28 -16.23 -23.03
N VAL A 3 7.56 -16.43 -21.75
CA VAL A 3 7.07 -15.57 -20.68
C VAL A 3 7.82 -14.26 -20.82
N ARG A 4 7.13 -13.18 -21.25
CA ARG A 4 7.69 -11.83 -21.20
C ARG A 4 8.15 -11.53 -19.77
N THR A 5 9.45 -11.38 -19.59
CA THR A 5 10.14 -11.08 -18.33
C THR A 5 10.02 -9.63 -17.88
N ASP A 6 9.12 -8.84 -18.47
CA ASP A 6 8.99 -7.39 -18.25
C ASP A 6 8.03 -7.03 -17.08
N GLN A 7 7.83 -7.95 -16.13
CA GLN A 7 6.92 -7.78 -14.98
C GLN A 7 7.64 -7.38 -13.68
N ALA A 8 8.90 -6.97 -13.77
CA ALA A 8 9.66 -6.48 -12.63
C ALA A 8 9.15 -5.11 -12.18
N GLU A 9 9.12 -4.85 -10.87
CA GLU A 9 8.84 -3.51 -10.36
C GLU A 9 9.95 -2.55 -10.82
N HIS A 10 9.57 -1.40 -11.39
CA HIS A 10 10.56 -0.41 -11.79
C HIS A 10 11.12 0.31 -10.57
N SER A 11 12.42 0.59 -10.61
CA SER A 11 13.12 1.25 -9.50
C SER A 11 12.72 2.70 -9.26
N LYS A 12 12.08 3.33 -10.24
CA LYS A 12 11.59 4.71 -10.16
C LYS A 12 10.11 4.71 -9.88
N ILE A 13 9.72 5.33 -8.77
CA ILE A 13 8.30 5.42 -8.38
C ILE A 13 7.43 6.05 -9.47
N SER A 14 7.98 6.98 -10.26
CA SER A 14 7.24 7.65 -11.32
C SER A 14 6.71 6.69 -12.38
N THR A 15 7.47 5.64 -12.69
CA THR A 15 7.08 4.63 -13.66
C THR A 15 5.93 3.77 -13.13
N SER A 16 5.88 3.51 -11.83
CA SER A 16 4.77 2.78 -11.21
C SER A 16 3.47 3.59 -11.22
N LEU A 17 3.56 4.91 -11.07
CA LEU A 17 2.42 5.84 -11.01
C LEU A 17 1.94 6.32 -12.38
N GLU A 18 2.67 6.00 -13.44
CA GLU A 18 2.44 6.55 -14.76
C GLU A 18 1.10 6.10 -15.36
N VAL A 19 0.32 7.09 -15.80
CA VAL A 19 -0.90 6.90 -16.57
C VAL A 19 -0.90 7.80 -17.80
N GLU A 20 -1.27 7.21 -18.93
CA GLU A 20 -1.53 7.90 -20.17
C GLU A 20 -2.95 8.44 -20.16
N GLN A 21 -3.13 9.70 -20.55
CA GLN A 21 -4.46 10.27 -20.73
C GLN A 21 -4.96 9.96 -22.14
N ILE A 22 -6.09 9.26 -22.24
CA ILE A 22 -6.73 8.90 -23.51
C ILE A 22 -7.78 9.94 -23.89
N ASP A 23 -8.49 10.48 -22.90
CA ASP A 23 -9.54 11.50 -23.06
C ASP A 23 -9.60 12.36 -21.79
N GLU A 24 -10.48 13.37 -21.76
CA GLU A 24 -10.58 14.36 -20.68
C GLU A 24 -10.68 13.72 -19.29
N ASN A 25 -11.50 12.67 -19.16
CA ASN A 25 -11.72 11.95 -17.90
C ASN A 25 -11.39 10.45 -18.02
N LEU A 26 -10.49 10.10 -18.95
CA LEU A 26 -10.15 8.72 -19.26
C LEU A 26 -8.64 8.50 -19.31
N PHE A 27 -8.15 7.55 -18.51
CA PHE A 27 -6.73 7.26 -18.41
C PHE A 27 -6.45 5.76 -18.55
N ARG A 28 -5.22 5.43 -18.91
CA ARG A 28 -4.73 4.05 -19.08
C ARG A 28 -3.41 3.86 -18.35
N SER A 29 -3.28 2.75 -17.62
CA SER A 29 -2.01 2.34 -17.00
C SER A 29 -0.95 2.09 -18.06
N VAL A 30 0.27 2.55 -17.85
CA VAL A 30 1.41 2.25 -18.75
C VAL A 30 2.11 0.96 -18.34
N ASN A 31 2.52 0.87 -17.07
CA ASN A 31 3.21 -0.30 -16.52
C ASN A 31 2.42 -0.91 -15.36
N LEU A 32 2.49 -2.23 -15.20
CA LEU A 32 1.82 -2.97 -14.14
C LEU A 32 2.77 -3.97 -13.50
N PHE A 33 2.87 -3.94 -12.18
CA PHE A 33 3.74 -4.81 -11.39
C PHE A 33 2.93 -5.86 -10.65
N VAL A 34 3.37 -7.12 -10.71
CA VAL A 34 2.81 -8.23 -9.92
C VAL A 34 3.85 -8.71 -8.91
N PRO A 35 3.62 -8.50 -7.61
CA PRO A 35 4.54 -8.97 -6.57
C PRO A 35 4.70 -10.49 -6.57
N MET A 36 5.86 -10.97 -6.13
CA MET A 36 6.14 -12.39 -6.02
C MET A 36 5.05 -13.12 -5.22
N ARG A 37 4.49 -14.19 -5.81
CA ARG A 37 3.41 -15.01 -5.24
C ARG A 37 2.10 -14.24 -4.99
N SER A 38 1.91 -13.08 -5.62
CA SER A 38 0.61 -12.40 -5.71
C SER A 38 -0.25 -13.03 -6.82
N ARG A 39 -1.57 -12.82 -6.75
CA ARG A 39 -2.53 -13.26 -7.77
C ARG A 39 -2.87 -12.15 -8.78
N GLY A 40 -2.46 -10.92 -8.52
CA GLY A 40 -2.74 -9.78 -9.38
C GLY A 40 -1.81 -8.61 -9.10
N VAL A 41 -2.03 -7.54 -9.87
CA VAL A 41 -1.28 -6.28 -9.77
C VAL A 41 -1.26 -5.78 -8.33
N PHE A 42 -0.14 -5.18 -7.93
CA PHE A 42 0.02 -4.57 -6.62
C PHE A 42 -1.07 -3.51 -6.34
N GLY A 43 -1.75 -3.62 -5.19
CA GLY A 43 -2.89 -2.78 -4.84
C GLY A 43 -2.53 -1.30 -4.75
N GLY A 44 -1.41 -0.98 -4.10
CA GLY A 44 -0.86 0.37 -4.02
C GLY A 44 -0.65 1.01 -5.39
N GLN A 45 -0.32 0.23 -6.42
CA GLN A 45 -0.20 0.75 -7.79
C GLN A 45 -1.56 1.15 -8.37
N VAL A 46 -2.58 0.32 -8.21
CA VAL A 46 -3.95 0.60 -8.67
C VAL A 46 -4.52 1.83 -7.98
N ILE A 47 -4.33 1.94 -6.66
CA ILE A 47 -4.72 3.13 -5.87
C ILE A 47 -4.03 4.36 -6.43
N SER A 48 -2.70 4.31 -6.57
CA SER A 48 -1.89 5.48 -6.94
C SER A 48 -2.21 5.97 -8.35
N GLN A 49 -2.38 5.07 -9.31
CA GLN A 49 -2.79 5.43 -10.67
C GLN A 49 -4.20 6.03 -10.69
N ALA A 50 -5.14 5.51 -9.91
CA ALA A 50 -6.48 6.07 -9.79
C ALA A 50 -6.48 7.50 -9.22
N ILE A 51 -5.71 7.77 -8.17
CA ILE A 51 -5.62 9.13 -7.60
C ILE A 51 -4.82 10.09 -8.49
N VAL A 52 -3.81 9.62 -9.24
CA VAL A 52 -3.15 10.44 -10.28
C VAL A 52 -4.18 10.86 -11.33
N SER A 53 -5.01 9.92 -11.81
CA SER A 53 -6.10 10.21 -12.73
C SER A 53 -7.11 11.22 -12.16
N ALA A 54 -7.56 11.03 -10.91
CA ALA A 54 -8.51 11.95 -10.28
C ALA A 54 -7.92 13.36 -10.11
N THR A 55 -6.66 13.46 -9.70
CA THR A 55 -5.95 14.73 -9.48
C THR A 55 -5.80 15.52 -10.78
N LYS A 56 -5.59 14.86 -11.92
CA LYS A 56 -5.57 15.50 -13.25
C LYS A 56 -6.93 16.08 -13.68
N CYS A 57 -8.02 15.69 -13.03
CA CYS A 57 -9.38 16.14 -13.32
C CYS A 57 -9.93 17.13 -12.28
N VAL A 58 -9.07 17.79 -11.50
CA VAL A 58 -9.46 18.76 -10.47
C VAL A 58 -8.67 20.06 -10.66
N ASP A 59 -9.27 21.19 -10.26
CA ASP A 59 -8.57 22.47 -10.26
C ASP A 59 -7.37 22.42 -9.30
N PRO A 60 -6.15 22.85 -9.71
CA PRO A 60 -4.95 22.80 -8.87
C PRO A 60 -5.05 23.51 -7.51
N ALA A 61 -6.01 24.41 -7.32
CA ALA A 61 -6.29 25.03 -6.02
C ALA A 61 -6.83 24.03 -4.98
N PHE A 62 -7.29 22.85 -5.40
CA PHE A 62 -7.83 21.82 -4.52
C PHE A 62 -6.82 20.68 -4.28
N GLY A 63 -6.35 20.57 -3.04
CA GLY A 63 -5.50 19.45 -2.60
C GLY A 63 -6.33 18.23 -2.19
N LEU A 64 -5.87 17.02 -2.56
CA LEU A 64 -6.44 15.74 -2.14
C LEU A 64 -6.35 15.62 -0.60
N HIS A 65 -7.47 15.45 0.09
CA HIS A 65 -7.46 15.27 1.55
C HIS A 65 -7.94 13.88 1.98
N SER A 66 -8.71 13.17 1.15
CA SER A 66 -9.08 11.79 1.48
C SER A 66 -9.48 10.96 0.26
N PHE A 67 -9.40 9.64 0.43
CA PHE A 67 -10.11 8.70 -0.43
C PHE A 67 -10.52 7.44 0.32
N HIS A 68 -11.49 6.74 -0.29
CA HIS A 68 -11.95 5.41 0.07
C HIS A 68 -12.03 4.55 -1.18
N CYS A 69 -11.59 3.31 -1.14
CA CYS A 69 -11.68 2.42 -2.29
C CYS A 69 -12.00 0.98 -1.92
N TYR A 70 -12.50 0.23 -2.90
CA TYR A 70 -12.74 -1.21 -2.83
C TYR A 70 -12.04 -1.93 -3.98
N PHE A 71 -11.38 -3.04 -3.66
CA PHE A 71 -10.84 -4.00 -4.60
C PHE A 71 -11.87 -5.10 -4.86
N LEU A 72 -12.38 -5.17 -6.09
CA LEU A 72 -13.47 -6.07 -6.47
C LEU A 72 -12.96 -7.36 -7.11
N LEU A 73 -11.93 -7.24 -7.95
CA LEU A 73 -11.34 -8.36 -8.69
C LEU A 73 -9.82 -8.19 -8.78
N SER A 74 -9.10 -9.30 -8.88
CA SER A 74 -7.65 -9.27 -9.13
C SER A 74 -7.36 -8.70 -10.52
N ALA A 75 -6.56 -7.64 -10.56
CA ALA A 75 -6.10 -7.04 -11.81
C ALA A 75 -5.04 -7.93 -12.48
N SER A 76 -5.13 -8.06 -13.80
CA SER A 76 -4.16 -8.79 -14.63
C SER A 76 -3.06 -7.85 -15.16
N PRO A 77 -1.78 -8.25 -15.17
CA PRO A 77 -0.73 -7.46 -15.81
C PRO A 77 -0.75 -7.57 -17.34
N ALA A 78 -1.52 -8.51 -17.91
CA ALA A 78 -1.49 -8.80 -19.35
C ALA A 78 -2.25 -7.78 -20.20
N VAL A 79 -3.10 -6.96 -19.57
CA VAL A 79 -3.93 -5.95 -20.24
C VAL A 79 -3.85 -4.66 -19.42
N PRO A 80 -3.76 -3.47 -20.03
CA PRO A 80 -3.80 -2.22 -19.28
C PRO A 80 -5.09 -2.08 -18.46
N ILE A 81 -5.01 -1.36 -17.34
CA ILE A 81 -6.17 -0.91 -16.57
C ILE A 81 -6.64 0.42 -17.15
N ILE A 82 -7.95 0.53 -17.40
CA ILE A 82 -8.59 1.78 -17.82
C ILE A 82 -9.25 2.44 -16.61
N TYR A 83 -8.91 3.69 -16.33
CA TYR A 83 -9.45 4.50 -15.24
C TYR A 83 -10.41 5.55 -15.78
N TYR A 84 -11.69 5.41 -15.45
CA TYR A 84 -12.73 6.39 -15.75
C TYR A 84 -12.91 7.31 -14.54
N VAL A 85 -12.72 8.60 -14.73
CA VAL A 85 -12.95 9.61 -13.70
C VAL A 85 -14.33 10.23 -13.89
N GLU A 86 -15.11 10.32 -12.82
CA GLU A 86 -16.40 10.99 -12.80
C GLU A 86 -16.34 12.18 -11.84
N ARG A 87 -16.76 13.35 -12.33
CA ARG A 87 -16.83 14.59 -11.56
C ARG A 87 -18.15 14.66 -10.80
N LEU A 88 -18.16 14.21 -9.54
CA LEU A 88 -19.38 14.09 -8.75
C LEU A 88 -19.85 15.42 -8.16
N ARG A 89 -18.91 16.28 -7.77
CA ARG A 89 -19.20 17.60 -7.18
C ARG A 89 -18.04 18.56 -7.41
N GLU A 90 -18.39 19.81 -7.72
CA GLU A 90 -17.47 20.95 -7.78
C GLU A 90 -18.08 22.09 -6.96
N GLY A 91 -17.66 22.20 -5.70
CA GLY A 91 -18.06 23.27 -4.80
C GLY A 91 -16.94 24.29 -4.61
N HIS A 92 -17.24 25.37 -3.88
CA HIS A 92 -16.28 26.43 -3.60
C HIS A 92 -15.06 25.93 -2.80
N SER A 93 -15.28 25.15 -1.74
CA SER A 93 -14.20 24.68 -0.85
C SER A 93 -13.90 23.19 -0.97
N TYR A 94 -14.79 22.41 -1.60
CA TYR A 94 -14.62 20.96 -1.76
C TYR A 94 -15.00 20.50 -3.16
N SER A 95 -14.21 19.57 -3.68
CA SER A 95 -14.45 18.87 -4.94
C SER A 95 -14.43 17.36 -4.71
N THR A 96 -15.20 16.59 -5.48
CA THR A 96 -15.32 15.13 -5.31
C THR A 96 -15.21 14.44 -6.66
N ARG A 97 -14.43 13.36 -6.70
CA ARG A 97 -14.23 12.52 -7.88
C ARG A 97 -14.47 11.06 -7.52
N SER A 98 -15.10 10.33 -8.44
CA SER A 98 -15.17 8.87 -8.42
C SER A 98 -14.27 8.33 -9.52
N VAL A 99 -13.52 7.26 -9.23
CA VAL A 99 -12.65 6.60 -10.20
C VAL A 99 -13.02 5.13 -10.29
N LYS A 100 -13.42 4.71 -11.48
CA LYS A 100 -13.73 3.32 -11.80
C LYS A 100 -12.61 2.73 -12.63
N ALA A 101 -11.95 1.70 -12.12
CA ALA A 101 -10.91 0.96 -12.84
C ALA A 101 -11.50 -0.29 -13.49
N VAL A 102 -11.25 -0.47 -14.79
CA VAL A 102 -11.87 -1.51 -15.61
C VAL A 102 -10.82 -2.31 -16.37
N GLN A 103 -10.99 -3.62 -16.42
CA GLN A 103 -10.28 -4.53 -17.33
C GLN A 103 -11.28 -5.51 -17.95
N ASN A 104 -11.15 -5.76 -19.27
CA ASN A 104 -12.01 -6.69 -20.00
C ASN A 104 -13.53 -6.45 -19.75
N GLY A 105 -13.93 -5.18 -19.69
CA GLY A 105 -15.31 -4.76 -19.43
C GLY A 105 -15.81 -4.98 -17.99
N LYS A 106 -14.97 -5.41 -17.06
CA LYS A 106 -15.32 -5.63 -15.65
C LYS A 106 -14.67 -4.59 -14.75
N THR A 107 -15.45 -4.02 -13.83
CA THR A 107 -14.90 -3.17 -12.77
C THR A 107 -14.07 -4.03 -11.82
N ILE A 108 -12.78 -3.71 -11.73
CA ILE A 108 -11.83 -4.40 -10.86
C ILE A 108 -11.61 -3.64 -9.55
N PHE A 109 -11.82 -2.33 -9.56
CA PHE A 109 -11.57 -1.43 -8.45
C PHE A 109 -12.42 -0.16 -8.58
N GLN A 110 -12.86 0.36 -7.44
CA GLN A 110 -13.67 1.58 -7.35
C GLN A 110 -13.11 2.46 -6.23
N LEU A 111 -12.93 3.75 -6.51
CA LEU A 111 -12.44 4.74 -5.55
C LEU A 111 -13.34 5.98 -5.55
N LEU A 112 -13.54 6.55 -4.38
CA LEU A 112 -14.16 7.85 -4.16
C LEU A 112 -13.16 8.72 -3.42
N CYS A 113 -12.83 9.89 -3.97
CA CYS A 113 -11.87 10.81 -3.36
C CYS A 113 -12.41 12.23 -3.28
N SER A 114 -11.94 12.95 -2.26
CA SER A 114 -12.33 14.31 -1.98
C SER A 114 -11.11 15.22 -1.92
N PHE A 115 -11.28 16.39 -2.50
CA PHE A 115 -10.29 17.45 -2.57
C PHE A 115 -10.86 18.69 -1.89
N HIS A 116 -9.99 19.53 -1.34
CA HIS A 116 -10.37 20.76 -0.66
C HIS A 116 -9.37 21.88 -0.96
N VAL A 117 -9.81 23.13 -0.83
CA VAL A 117 -8.88 24.27 -0.78
C VAL A 117 -8.20 24.23 0.60
N PRO A 118 -6.86 24.14 0.70
CA PRO A 118 -6.17 24.05 1.99
C PRO A 118 -6.37 25.29 2.87
N GLU A 119 -6.60 25.09 4.17
CA GLU A 119 -6.81 26.16 5.16
C GLU A 119 -5.80 26.06 6.33
N PRO A 120 -4.49 26.29 6.10
CA PRO A 120 -3.42 26.02 7.07
C PRO A 120 -3.47 26.89 8.34
N TRP A 121 -4.28 27.95 8.36
CA TRP A 121 -4.46 28.82 9.54
C TRP A 121 -5.43 28.24 10.58
N GLN A 122 -6.14 27.14 10.26
CA GLN A 122 -7.04 26.50 11.20
C GLN A 122 -6.27 25.83 12.36
N PRO A 123 -6.88 25.69 13.55
CA PRO A 123 -6.25 25.00 14.68
C PRO A 123 -5.91 23.54 14.35
N SER A 124 -4.78 23.05 14.87
CA SER A 124 -4.32 21.69 14.64
C SER A 124 -4.04 20.93 15.94
N TYR A 125 -4.16 19.61 15.86
CA TYR A 125 -3.78 18.66 16.90
C TYR A 125 -3.35 17.36 16.22
N GLN A 126 -2.33 16.70 16.77
CA GLN A 126 -1.90 15.39 16.33
C GLN A 126 -1.48 14.52 17.52
N TRP A 127 -1.45 13.21 17.31
CA TRP A 127 -0.82 12.31 18.26
C TRP A 127 0.71 12.38 18.13
N PRO A 128 1.47 12.18 19.22
CA PRO A 128 2.93 12.18 19.14
C PRO A 128 3.41 11.01 18.27
N MET A 129 4.53 11.22 17.59
CA MET A 129 5.27 10.13 16.95
C MET A 129 5.84 9.21 18.04
N PRO A 130 5.71 7.88 17.92
CA PRO A 130 6.28 6.97 18.91
C PRO A 130 7.81 6.96 18.85
N GLU A 131 8.45 6.65 19.99
CA GLU A 131 9.89 6.44 20.05
C GLU A 131 10.27 5.11 19.39
N VAL A 132 11.05 5.18 18.31
CA VAL A 132 11.56 4.03 17.55
C VAL A 132 13.00 4.29 17.12
N PRO A 133 13.77 3.24 16.76
CA PRO A 133 15.07 3.43 16.15
C PRO A 133 15.01 4.37 14.93
N LYS A 134 16.04 5.18 14.74
CA LYS A 134 16.10 6.11 13.61
C LYS A 134 16.20 5.35 12.29
N LEU A 135 15.82 6.02 11.20
CA LEU A 135 15.83 5.43 9.86
C LEU A 135 17.20 4.83 9.50
N GLU A 136 18.28 5.52 9.86
CA GLU A 136 19.67 5.14 9.55
C GLU A 136 20.13 3.89 10.33
N ASP A 137 19.54 3.65 11.51
CA ASP A 137 19.88 2.55 12.39
C ASP A 137 19.11 1.26 12.04
N CYS A 138 18.14 1.34 11.13
CA CYS A 138 17.27 0.22 10.76
C CYS A 138 17.81 -0.55 9.55
N GLU A 139 17.80 -1.87 9.63
CA GLU A 139 18.14 -2.76 8.51
C GLU A 139 17.08 -2.66 7.39
N LEU A 140 17.53 -2.61 6.13
CA LEU A 140 16.64 -2.71 4.97
C LEU A 140 16.02 -4.10 4.88
N GLU A 141 14.76 -4.20 4.44
CA GLU A 141 14.09 -5.49 4.28
C GLU A 141 14.79 -6.40 3.25
N GLU A 142 15.41 -5.82 2.21
CA GLU A 142 16.22 -6.60 1.25
C GLU A 142 17.42 -7.29 1.92
N ASP A 143 18.08 -6.63 2.88
CA ASP A 143 19.23 -7.18 3.58
C ASP A 143 18.80 -8.18 4.65
N LEU A 144 17.67 -7.93 5.32
CA LEU A 144 17.01 -8.91 6.18
C LEU A 144 16.72 -10.21 5.43
N PHE A 145 16.22 -10.13 4.18
CA PHE A 145 15.97 -11.31 3.35
C PHE A 145 17.27 -12.01 2.93
N LYS A 146 18.31 -11.27 2.50
CA LYS A 146 19.64 -11.84 2.19
C LYS A 146 20.21 -12.59 3.40
N ARG A 147 20.12 -11.98 4.59
CA ARG A 147 20.61 -12.56 5.85
C ARG A 147 19.84 -13.83 6.22
N ARG A 148 18.52 -13.87 6.03
CA ARG A 148 17.72 -15.10 6.24
C ARG A 148 18.08 -16.21 5.26
N ALA A 149 18.43 -15.86 4.01
CA ALA A 149 18.78 -16.83 2.98
C ALA A 149 20.09 -17.60 3.26
N VAL A 150 20.95 -17.06 4.13
CA VAL A 150 22.26 -17.66 4.48
C VAL A 150 22.28 -18.27 5.89
N GLN A 151 21.14 -18.39 6.56
CA GLN A 151 21.06 -19.05 7.87
C GLN A 151 21.41 -20.54 7.78
N ASP A 152 22.04 -21.06 8.84
CA ASP A 152 22.39 -22.47 8.93
C ASP A 152 21.15 -23.37 8.86
N GLY A 153 21.25 -24.47 8.10
CA GLY A 153 20.14 -25.41 7.90
C GLY A 153 19.05 -24.90 6.96
N MET A 154 19.29 -23.84 6.17
CA MET A 154 18.30 -23.32 5.23
C MET A 154 18.07 -24.27 4.05
N ASP A 155 16.80 -24.67 3.87
CA ASP A 155 16.35 -25.41 2.69
C ASP A 155 16.61 -24.62 1.39
N LYS A 156 17.04 -25.31 0.33
CA LYS A 156 17.43 -24.70 -0.94
C LYS A 156 16.29 -23.88 -1.57
N LYS A 157 15.06 -24.39 -1.52
CA LYS A 157 13.89 -23.70 -2.09
C LYS A 157 13.53 -22.47 -1.28
N LEU A 158 13.61 -22.53 0.04
CA LEU A 158 13.41 -21.36 0.91
C LEU A 158 14.49 -20.29 0.71
N LYS A 159 15.75 -20.71 0.54
CA LYS A 159 16.86 -19.81 0.21
C LYS A 159 16.59 -19.04 -1.08
N GLU A 160 16.21 -19.73 -2.15
CA GLU A 160 15.86 -19.10 -3.43
C GLU A 160 14.71 -18.10 -3.28
N ILE A 161 13.67 -18.46 -2.52
CA ILE A 161 12.53 -17.55 -2.24
C ILE A 161 13.00 -16.28 -1.52
N PHE A 162 13.84 -16.38 -0.49
CA PHE A 162 14.35 -15.22 0.22
C PHE A 162 15.23 -14.34 -0.67
N LEU A 163 16.08 -14.93 -1.52
CA LEU A 163 16.88 -14.16 -2.48
C LEU A 163 16.01 -13.44 -3.51
N THR A 164 14.92 -14.06 -3.97
CA THR A 164 13.96 -13.38 -4.85
C THR A 164 13.28 -12.21 -4.14
N TYR A 165 12.82 -12.39 -2.90
CA TYR A 165 12.26 -11.28 -2.11
C TYR A 165 13.26 -10.15 -1.89
N ALA A 166 14.54 -10.49 -1.63
CA ALA A 166 15.60 -9.51 -1.52
C ALA A 166 15.77 -8.71 -2.82
N ALA A 167 15.82 -9.38 -3.97
CA ALA A 167 15.95 -8.73 -5.27
C ALA A 167 14.74 -7.83 -5.61
N GLU A 168 13.51 -8.30 -5.33
CA GLU A 168 12.28 -7.51 -5.52
C GLU A 168 12.24 -6.26 -4.62
N ARG A 169 12.76 -6.34 -3.38
CA ARG A 169 12.91 -5.15 -2.51
C ARG A 169 14.07 -4.24 -2.91
N ALA A 170 15.17 -4.80 -3.39
CA ALA A 170 16.29 -4.02 -3.90
C ALA A 170 15.95 -3.24 -5.18
N ASN A 171 15.11 -3.80 -6.04
CA ASN A 171 14.73 -3.17 -7.31
C ASN A 171 13.47 -2.32 -7.22
N GLY A 172 12.68 -2.46 -6.15
CA GLY A 172 11.45 -1.70 -5.97
C GLY A 172 11.69 -0.20 -5.74
N PRO A 173 10.66 0.64 -5.96
CA PRO A 173 10.74 2.07 -5.86
C PRO A 173 10.67 2.57 -4.42
N ILE A 174 10.39 1.71 -3.44
CA ILE A 174 10.32 2.07 -2.03
C ILE A 174 11.31 1.22 -1.24
N ALA A 175 12.28 1.87 -0.60
CA ALA A 175 13.09 1.26 0.44
C ALA A 175 12.26 1.13 1.72
N VAL A 176 12.21 -0.08 2.28
CA VAL A 176 11.50 -0.36 3.53
C VAL A 176 12.51 -0.85 4.57
N ARG A 177 12.45 -0.29 5.77
CA ARG A 177 13.21 -0.72 6.93
C ARG A 177 12.25 -0.99 8.08
N ARG A 178 12.47 -2.09 8.80
CA ARG A 178 11.63 -2.47 9.94
C ARG A 178 12.22 -1.87 11.21
N ALA A 179 11.58 -0.84 11.76
CA ALA A 179 12.04 -0.19 12.98
C ALA A 179 11.66 -0.99 14.23
N SER A 180 10.44 -1.51 14.27
CA SER A 180 9.99 -2.47 15.28
C SER A 180 8.95 -3.43 14.67
N TRP A 181 8.81 -4.62 15.27
CA TRP A 181 7.84 -5.61 14.81
C TRP A 181 7.21 -6.32 15.99
N ASN A 182 5.87 -6.26 16.05
CA ASN A 182 5.06 -6.74 17.17
C ASN A 182 5.53 -6.22 18.53
N MET A 183 5.85 -4.93 18.60
CA MET A 183 6.12 -4.31 19.89
C MET A 183 4.83 -4.30 20.70
N LYS A 184 4.88 -4.82 21.92
CA LYS A 184 3.75 -4.78 22.85
C LYS A 184 3.84 -3.48 23.65
N GLU A 185 2.83 -2.65 23.52
CA GLU A 185 2.71 -1.38 24.23
C GLU A 185 2.18 -1.58 25.66
N ASN A 186 2.31 -0.54 26.49
CA ASN A 186 1.86 -0.57 27.89
C ASN A 186 0.34 -0.78 28.04
N ASP A 187 -0.45 -0.32 27.07
CA ASP A 187 -1.90 -0.52 27.02
C ASP A 187 -2.32 -1.90 26.49
N GLY A 188 -1.34 -2.75 26.15
CA GLY A 188 -1.56 -4.09 25.62
C GLY A 188 -1.75 -4.16 24.11
N THR A 189 -1.75 -3.03 23.40
CA THR A 189 -1.77 -3.01 21.94
C THR A 189 -0.47 -3.57 21.36
N ILE A 190 -0.55 -4.10 20.13
CA ILE A 190 0.60 -4.60 19.40
C ILE A 190 0.81 -3.72 18.17
N THR A 191 2.00 -3.13 18.09
CA THR A 191 2.38 -2.18 17.04
C THR A 191 3.52 -2.75 16.21
N SER A 192 3.47 -2.55 14.90
CA SER A 192 4.61 -2.75 13.99
C SER A 192 4.93 -1.44 13.30
N THR A 193 6.22 -1.11 13.16
CA THR A 193 6.65 0.17 12.62
C THR A 193 7.67 0.01 11.50
N PHE A 194 7.48 0.79 10.43
CA PHE A 194 8.28 0.70 9.21
C PHE A 194 8.73 2.10 8.79
N TRP A 195 10.03 2.28 8.57
CA TRP A 195 10.51 3.41 7.79
C TRP A 195 10.35 3.08 6.31
N MET A 196 9.67 3.95 5.57
CA MET A 196 9.44 3.82 4.13
C MET A 196 9.99 5.04 3.42
N GLN A 197 10.81 4.83 2.40
CA GLN A 197 11.51 5.90 1.69
C GLN A 197 11.41 5.68 0.19
N ALA A 198 10.90 6.67 -0.54
CA ALA A 198 10.77 6.61 -1.99
C ALA A 198 12.13 6.78 -2.69
N ARG A 199 12.34 6.01 -3.76
CA ARG A 199 13.49 6.07 -4.66
C ARG A 199 13.04 6.78 -5.93
N THR A 200 13.30 8.09 -6.00
CA THR A 200 12.88 8.92 -7.14
C THR A 200 14.03 9.19 -8.11
N GLY A 201 15.26 9.26 -7.60
CA GLY A 201 16.44 9.62 -8.38
C GLY A 201 16.43 11.07 -8.87
N ARG A 202 15.62 11.93 -8.24
CA ARG A 202 15.53 13.37 -8.52
C ARG A 202 16.40 14.17 -7.56
N SER A 203 16.87 15.32 -8.02
CA SER A 203 17.53 16.32 -7.17
C SER A 203 16.53 17.18 -6.39
N GLU A 204 15.32 17.35 -6.93
CA GLU A 204 14.26 18.15 -6.33
C GLU A 204 13.04 17.27 -6.00
N PRO A 205 12.43 17.46 -4.82
CA PRO A 205 11.21 16.76 -4.44
C PRO A 205 10.07 16.99 -5.44
N TYR A 206 9.14 16.05 -5.47
CA TYR A 206 7.88 16.27 -6.16
C TYR A 206 6.97 17.26 -5.40
N GLU A 207 6.10 17.93 -6.14
CA GLU A 207 5.02 18.76 -5.58
C GLU A 207 4.03 17.93 -4.74
N ALA A 208 3.36 18.59 -3.80
CA ALA A 208 2.47 17.98 -2.82
C ALA A 208 1.43 16.99 -3.41
N PRO A 209 0.73 17.30 -4.54
CA PRO A 209 -0.23 16.35 -5.12
C PRO A 209 0.41 15.01 -5.51
N TYR A 210 1.64 15.04 -6.01
CA TYR A 210 2.34 13.84 -6.43
C TYR A 210 3.00 13.11 -5.24
N GLN A 211 3.46 13.83 -4.21
CA GLN A 211 3.89 13.24 -2.93
C GLN A 211 2.77 12.42 -2.29
N LYS A 212 1.53 12.92 -2.30
CA LYS A 212 0.34 12.16 -1.83
C LYS A 212 0.08 10.90 -2.64
N CYS A 213 0.36 10.94 -3.94
CA CYS A 213 0.27 9.77 -4.80
C CYS A 213 1.32 8.71 -4.45
N ILE A 214 2.55 9.14 -4.18
CA ILE A 214 3.63 8.25 -3.72
C ILE A 214 3.29 7.65 -2.34
N LEU A 215 2.79 8.46 -1.41
CA LEU A 215 2.36 8.01 -0.09
C LEU A 215 1.26 6.94 -0.19
N ALA A 216 0.29 7.10 -1.09
CA ALA A 216 -0.75 6.09 -1.30
C ALA A 216 -0.15 4.75 -1.77
N TYR A 217 0.84 4.79 -2.66
CA TYR A 217 1.58 3.59 -3.09
C TYR A 217 2.24 2.89 -1.90
N MET A 218 2.93 3.67 -1.07
CA MET A 218 3.68 3.17 0.09
C MET A 218 2.74 2.55 1.13
N SER A 219 1.55 3.12 1.33
CA SER A 219 0.62 2.73 2.38
C SER A 219 0.07 1.30 2.29
N ASP A 220 0.12 0.67 1.10
CA ASP A 220 -0.31 -0.72 0.87
C ASP A 220 0.85 -1.72 1.05
N LEU A 221 2.08 -1.25 1.30
CA LEU A 221 3.23 -2.11 1.63
C LEU A 221 3.17 -2.53 3.11
N ASN A 222 3.39 -3.82 3.37
CA ASN A 222 3.44 -4.41 4.73
C ASN A 222 2.19 -4.20 5.63
N PHE A 223 1.13 -3.55 5.14
CA PHE A 223 -0.01 -3.15 5.96
C PHE A 223 -0.86 -4.35 6.43
N LEU A 224 -1.47 -5.08 5.49
CA LEU A 224 -2.27 -6.29 5.80
C LEU A 224 -1.42 -7.43 6.41
N ALA A 225 -0.10 -7.39 6.23
CA ALA A 225 0.81 -8.37 6.82
C ALA A 225 0.74 -8.36 8.35
N VAL A 226 0.47 -7.19 8.96
CA VAL A 226 0.30 -7.05 10.42
C VAL A 226 -0.91 -7.83 10.93
N ALA A 227 -2.02 -7.87 10.18
CA ALA A 227 -3.17 -8.70 10.55
C ALA A 227 -2.87 -10.19 10.47
N SER A 228 -2.15 -10.63 9.43
CA SER A 228 -1.72 -12.04 9.29
C SER A 228 -0.80 -12.44 10.44
N ASP A 229 0.13 -11.57 10.79
CA ASP A 229 1.09 -11.83 11.86
C ASP A 229 0.44 -11.80 13.26
N THR A 230 -0.53 -10.91 13.49
CA THR A 230 -1.36 -10.89 14.71
C THR A 230 -2.05 -12.25 14.93
N LEU A 231 -2.47 -12.90 13.85
CA LEU A 231 -3.05 -14.27 13.87
C LEU A 231 -1.99 -15.40 13.87
N LYS A 232 -0.70 -15.06 13.90
CA LYS A 232 0.45 -15.97 13.79
C LYS A 232 0.46 -16.78 12.49
N LEU A 233 -0.10 -16.23 11.43
CA LEU A 233 -0.13 -16.84 10.10
C LEU A 233 1.03 -16.34 9.24
N ARG A 234 1.70 -17.26 8.52
CA ARG A 234 2.88 -16.95 7.70
C ARG A 234 2.75 -17.52 6.30
N ARG A 235 3.15 -16.74 5.27
CA ARG A 235 3.09 -17.15 3.85
C ARG A 235 3.90 -18.41 3.49
N LEU A 236 4.98 -18.66 4.22
CA LEU A 236 5.90 -19.79 3.98
C LEU A 236 5.75 -20.91 5.02
N ALA A 237 4.84 -20.77 5.99
CA ALA A 237 4.55 -21.84 6.93
C ALA A 237 3.62 -22.89 6.32
N THR A 238 3.63 -24.08 6.90
CA THR A 238 2.72 -25.18 6.58
C THR A 238 1.77 -25.47 7.75
N GLY A 239 0.68 -26.20 7.47
CA GLY A 239 -0.28 -26.62 8.48
C GLY A 239 -1.04 -25.46 9.13
N ARG A 240 -1.26 -25.54 10.45
CA ARG A 240 -2.18 -24.66 11.18
C ARG A 240 -1.79 -23.17 11.16
N ASN A 241 -0.52 -22.87 10.91
CA ASN A 241 0.01 -21.50 10.85
C ASN A 241 0.24 -21.00 9.42
N ALA A 242 -0.15 -21.78 8.40
CA ALA A 242 -0.04 -21.38 7.01
C ALA A 242 -1.07 -20.31 6.67
N LEU A 243 -0.63 -19.23 6.01
CA LEU A 243 -1.51 -18.23 5.42
C LEU A 243 -1.97 -18.71 4.05
N ALA A 244 -3.21 -19.21 3.96
CA ALA A 244 -3.78 -19.73 2.71
C ALA A 244 -4.24 -18.61 1.75
N MET A 245 -4.77 -17.53 2.30
CA MET A 245 -5.26 -16.40 1.50
C MET A 245 -5.03 -15.08 2.22
N SER A 246 -4.51 -14.12 1.45
CA SER A 246 -4.33 -12.72 1.85
C SER A 246 -4.73 -11.85 0.67
N SER A 247 -5.71 -10.97 0.85
CA SER A 247 -6.15 -10.04 -0.20
C SER A 247 -6.74 -8.80 0.44
N THR A 248 -6.38 -7.62 -0.06
CA THR A 248 -7.01 -6.36 0.31
C THR A 248 -8.48 -6.35 -0.15
N LEU A 249 -9.38 -5.83 0.69
CA LEU A 249 -10.80 -5.62 0.34
C LEU A 249 -11.07 -4.14 0.10
N ASP A 250 -10.63 -3.29 1.01
CA ASP A 250 -10.71 -1.83 0.91
C ASP A 250 -9.41 -1.16 1.35
N HIS A 251 -9.29 0.13 1.05
CA HIS A 251 -8.21 0.97 1.58
C HIS A 251 -8.71 2.42 1.65
N SER A 252 -8.36 3.11 2.74
CA SER A 252 -8.72 4.52 2.94
C SER A 252 -7.54 5.30 3.49
N ILE A 253 -7.36 6.54 3.01
CA ILE A 253 -6.35 7.47 3.50
C ILE A 253 -7.01 8.83 3.76
N TRP A 254 -6.59 9.47 4.84
CA TRP A 254 -6.82 10.88 5.12
C TRP A 254 -5.47 11.59 5.26
N TYR A 255 -5.26 12.63 4.47
CA TYR A 255 -4.05 13.44 4.43
C TYR A 255 -4.27 14.73 5.22
N TYR A 256 -3.30 15.10 6.04
CA TYR A 256 -3.37 16.27 6.92
C TYR A 256 -2.23 17.28 6.70
N ASP A 257 -1.24 16.94 5.88
CA ASP A 257 -0.10 17.81 5.61
C ASP A 257 0.31 17.74 4.13
N ASP A 258 0.72 18.88 3.58
CA ASP A 258 1.21 19.04 2.20
C ASP A 258 2.74 19.20 2.13
N HIS A 259 3.38 19.43 3.27
CA HIS A 259 4.81 19.70 3.45
C HIS A 259 5.53 18.45 3.96
N PHE A 260 5.52 17.40 3.14
CA PHE A 260 6.30 16.19 3.38
C PHE A 260 6.97 15.69 2.11
N CYS A 261 8.07 14.96 2.30
CA CYS A 261 8.87 14.41 1.22
C CYS A 261 9.01 12.90 1.44
N CYS A 262 8.50 12.09 0.50
CA CYS A 262 8.59 10.63 0.60
C CYS A 262 10.05 10.14 0.48
N GLU A 263 10.93 10.92 -0.13
CA GLU A 263 12.36 10.64 -0.24
C GLU A 263 13.14 10.84 1.06
N ASP A 264 12.64 11.69 1.97
CA ASP A 264 13.25 11.85 3.30
C ASP A 264 13.00 10.60 4.14
N GLY A 265 11.83 10.01 3.96
CA GLY A 265 11.37 8.82 4.65
C GLY A 265 10.25 9.12 5.64
N LEU A 266 9.24 8.25 5.65
CA LEU A 266 8.08 8.33 6.52
C LEU A 266 8.06 7.12 7.46
N LEU A 267 7.73 7.35 8.73
CA LEU A 267 7.49 6.28 9.70
C LEU A 267 6.03 5.85 9.62
N TYR A 268 5.78 4.62 9.20
CA TYR A 268 4.46 4.03 9.18
C TYR A 268 4.23 3.16 10.41
N VAL A 269 3.32 3.58 11.27
CA VAL A 269 2.94 2.92 12.53
C VAL A 269 1.63 2.17 12.32
N VAL A 270 1.68 0.84 12.39
CA VAL A 270 0.56 -0.03 12.04
C VAL A 270 0.13 -0.89 13.22
N THR A 271 -1.18 -0.99 13.41
CA THR A 271 -1.83 -1.87 14.41
C THR A 271 -2.92 -2.71 13.77
N CYS A 272 -3.26 -3.85 14.38
CA CYS A 272 -4.41 -4.69 14.00
C CYS A 272 -5.40 -4.74 15.17
N PRO A 273 -6.43 -3.88 15.20
CA PRO A 273 -7.39 -3.86 16.29
C PRO A 273 -8.23 -5.13 16.39
N ARG A 274 -8.49 -5.79 15.25
CA ARG A 274 -9.35 -6.99 15.21
C ARG A 274 -9.05 -7.86 13.98
N ALA A 275 -9.05 -9.17 14.20
CA ALA A 275 -9.13 -10.16 13.14
C ALA A 275 -10.06 -11.30 13.54
N ARG A 276 -11.00 -11.66 12.66
CA ARG A 276 -12.00 -12.72 12.85
C ARG A 276 -12.63 -13.08 11.50
N ASP A 277 -13.24 -14.26 11.42
CA ASP A 277 -14.07 -14.70 10.28
C ASP A 277 -13.36 -14.58 8.93
N GLY A 278 -12.07 -14.90 8.93
CA GLY A 278 -11.21 -14.89 7.75
C GLY A 278 -10.86 -13.49 7.24
N ARG A 279 -10.98 -12.45 8.08
CA ARG A 279 -10.60 -11.06 7.79
C ARG A 279 -9.85 -10.42 8.94
N GLY A 280 -9.13 -9.34 8.66
CA GLY A 280 -8.53 -8.48 9.67
C GLY A 280 -8.51 -7.03 9.22
N VAL A 281 -8.75 -6.13 10.17
CA VAL A 281 -8.64 -4.68 9.96
C VAL A 281 -7.31 -4.20 10.51
N VAL A 282 -6.65 -3.32 9.76
CA VAL A 282 -5.42 -2.65 10.15
C VAL A 282 -5.61 -1.14 10.10
N HIS A 283 -5.05 -0.46 11.09
CA HIS A 283 -5.02 1.00 11.18
C HIS A 283 -3.57 1.47 11.12
N GLY A 284 -3.32 2.52 10.35
CA GLY A 284 -2.00 3.06 10.13
C GLY A 284 -1.92 4.57 10.35
N ARG A 285 -0.74 5.04 10.75
CA ARG A 285 -0.38 6.45 10.91
C ARG A 285 0.99 6.67 10.28
N LEU A 286 1.10 7.61 9.34
CA LEU A 286 2.36 7.97 8.71
C LEU A 286 2.88 9.27 9.30
N TYR A 287 4.11 9.26 9.79
CA TYR A 287 4.80 10.42 10.34
C TYR A 287 5.97 10.82 9.45
N SER A 288 6.21 12.12 9.29
CA SER A 288 7.47 12.63 8.74
C SER A 288 8.63 12.33 9.70
N ARG A 289 9.87 12.45 9.22
CA ARG A 289 11.07 12.36 10.09
C ARG A 289 11.06 13.35 11.25
N SER A 290 10.45 14.52 11.07
CA SER A 290 10.31 15.55 12.09
C SER A 290 9.18 15.27 13.09
N GLY A 291 8.42 14.20 12.90
CA GLY A 291 7.34 13.78 13.81
C GLY A 291 5.96 14.34 13.47
N VAL A 292 5.79 14.99 12.32
CA VAL A 292 4.47 15.48 11.86
C VAL A 292 3.62 14.30 11.38
N LEU A 293 2.39 14.16 11.87
CA LEU A 293 1.46 13.13 11.41
C LEU A 293 0.85 13.53 10.06
N VAL A 294 1.44 13.03 8.97
CA VAL A 294 1.07 13.45 7.60
C VAL A 294 -0.21 12.79 7.10
N ALA A 295 -0.47 11.55 7.51
CA ALA A 295 -1.64 10.80 7.06
C ALA A 295 -2.08 9.71 8.04
N VAL A 296 -3.36 9.36 7.97
CA VAL A 296 -3.98 8.23 8.67
C VAL A 296 -4.58 7.27 7.65
N THR A 297 -4.46 5.97 7.90
CA THR A 297 -4.90 4.93 6.96
C THR A 297 -5.73 3.84 7.65
N CYS A 298 -6.63 3.22 6.89
CA CYS A 298 -7.42 2.07 7.32
C CYS A 298 -7.62 1.09 6.17
N GLN A 299 -7.58 -0.21 6.47
CA GLN A 299 -7.80 -1.27 5.48
C GLN A 299 -8.32 -2.53 6.18
N GLU A 300 -9.37 -3.13 5.63
CA GLU A 300 -9.74 -4.52 5.88
C GLU A 300 -9.23 -5.41 4.74
N GLY A 301 -8.77 -6.60 5.09
CA GLY A 301 -8.41 -7.61 4.10
C GLY A 301 -8.83 -9.00 4.51
N VAL A 302 -8.99 -9.86 3.52
CA VAL A 302 -9.09 -11.30 3.72
C VAL A 302 -7.78 -11.80 4.29
N VAL A 303 -7.84 -12.51 5.41
CA VAL A 303 -6.70 -13.15 6.08
C VAL A 303 -7.17 -14.52 6.57
N ARG A 304 -6.81 -15.58 5.84
CA ARG A 304 -7.31 -16.94 6.11
C ARG A 304 -6.17 -17.91 6.36
N ALA A 305 -6.32 -18.69 7.42
CA ALA A 305 -5.51 -19.86 7.68
C ALA A 305 -5.83 -20.99 6.69
N ASP A 306 -4.87 -21.87 6.44
CA ASP A 306 -5.10 -23.11 5.68
C ASP A 306 -5.84 -24.15 6.53
N ARG A 307 -7.13 -23.89 6.75
CA ARG A 307 -8.03 -24.72 7.54
C ARG A 307 -9.37 -24.86 6.83
N ARG A 308 -9.86 -26.09 6.74
CA ARG A 308 -11.22 -26.37 6.28
C ARG A 308 -12.18 -26.24 7.45
N GLY A 309 -13.35 -25.66 7.20
CA GLY A 309 -14.46 -25.67 8.15
C GLY A 309 -15.01 -27.09 8.34
N PRO A 310 -15.84 -27.32 9.37
CA PRO A 310 -16.60 -28.57 9.48
C PRO A 310 -17.43 -28.77 8.21
N GLU A 311 -17.53 -30.02 7.74
CA GLU A 311 -18.43 -30.34 6.63
C GLU A 311 -19.87 -29.98 7.02
N PRO A 312 -20.67 -29.41 6.10
CA PRO A 312 -22.07 -29.15 6.38
C PRO A 312 -22.73 -30.47 6.78
N GLN A 313 -23.29 -30.54 7.99
CA GLN A 313 -24.15 -31.68 8.34
C GLN A 313 -25.31 -31.68 7.35
N VAL A 314 -25.35 -32.70 6.49
CA VAL A 314 -26.49 -32.95 5.62
C VAL A 314 -27.68 -33.15 6.55
N LYS A 315 -28.61 -32.18 6.56
CA LYS A 315 -29.89 -32.37 7.22
C LYS A 315 -30.61 -33.47 6.44
N LEU A 316 -30.71 -34.65 7.06
CA LEU A 316 -31.58 -35.74 6.64
C LEU A 316 -33.05 -35.31 6.77
#